data_AF-A0ABD0C3F8-F1
#
_entry.id   AF-A0ABD0C3F8-F1
#
_cell.length_a   1.000
_cell.length_b   1.000
_cell.length_c   1.000
_cell.angle_alpha   90.00
_cell.angle_beta   90.00
_cell.angle_gamma   90.00
#
_symmetry.space_group_name_H-M   'P 1'
#
loop_
_entity.id
_entity.type
_entity.pdbx_description
1 polymer ?
#
loop_
_entity_poly.entity_id
_entity_poly.type
_entity_poly.pdbx_seq_one_letter_code
_entity_poly.pdbx_strand_id
1 'polypeptide(L)'
;MNTKQIKHFFKCDYPRLALLTTGRCLSESSVKPIKVNISERGGFAYYQNVFALVSTTIAKLENTAVHPYRTLIIERYIKHTRLKDVELLIGYSERTTCIKMNEALLCFANEYNKQADKYNLEFRFQ
;
A
#
# COMPACT_ATOMS: atom_id res chain seq x y z
N MET A 1 10.22 -2.92 -12.12
CA MET A 1 9.58 -2.43 -10.88
C MET A 1 10.55 -2.37 -9.73
N ASN A 2 10.87 -1.14 -9.31
CA ASN A 2 11.88 -0.84 -8.33
C ASN A 2 11.27 -0.75 -6.92
N THR A 3 11.55 -1.74 -6.07
CA THR A 3 11.04 -1.76 -4.68
C THR A 3 11.50 -0.56 -3.86
N LYS A 4 12.60 0.13 -4.22
CA LYS A 4 13.03 1.37 -3.55
C LYS A 4 12.03 2.51 -3.76
N GLN A 5 11.46 2.64 -4.96
CA GLN A 5 10.44 3.66 -5.25
C GLN A 5 9.19 3.41 -4.42
N ILE A 6 8.73 2.16 -4.36
CA ILE A 6 7.53 1.77 -3.60
C ILE A 6 7.76 2.02 -2.10
N LYS A 7 8.94 1.68 -1.58
CA LYS A 7 9.33 1.98 -0.19
C LYS A 7 9.35 3.49 0.07
N HIS A 8 9.87 4.28 -0.86
CA HIS A 8 9.89 5.74 -0.74
C HIS A 8 8.47 6.31 -0.69
N PHE A 9 7.59 5.85 -1.59
CA PHE A 9 6.19 6.24 -1.61
C PHE A 9 5.53 6.02 -0.24
N PHE A 10 5.64 4.80 0.31
CA PHE A 10 5.03 4.52 1.61
C PHE A 10 5.64 5.33 2.77
N LYS A 11 6.93 5.66 2.70
CA LYS A 11 7.61 6.44 3.73
C LYS A 11 7.28 7.94 3.68
N CYS A 12 7.20 8.50 2.48
CA CYS A 12 7.20 9.95 2.27
C CYS A 12 5.86 10.47 1.75
N ASP A 13 5.33 9.83 0.70
CA ASP A 13 4.19 10.34 -0.04
C ASP A 13 2.87 9.88 0.57
N TYR A 14 2.79 8.61 0.97
CA TYR A 14 1.57 8.00 1.50
C TYR A 14 1.07 8.67 2.79
N PRO A 15 1.90 9.04 3.78
CA PRO A 15 1.42 9.74 4.98
C PRO A 15 0.84 11.12 4.64
N ARG A 16 1.47 11.85 3.70
CA ARG A 16 0.99 13.15 3.23
C ARG A 16 -0.34 13.00 2.49
N LEU A 17 -0.42 11.99 1.63
CA LEU A 17 -1.61 11.65 0.88
C LEU A 17 -2.78 11.32 1.81
N ALA A 18 -2.54 10.50 2.83
CA ALA A 18 -3.56 10.13 3.80
C ALA A 18 -4.03 11.31 4.67
N LEU A 19 -3.11 12.17 5.10
CA LEU A 19 -3.44 13.37 5.85
C LEU A 19 -4.29 14.32 5.00
N LEU A 20 -3.91 14.53 3.74
CA LEU A 20 -4.65 15.37 2.80
C LEU A 20 -6.08 14.86 2.58
N THR A 21 -6.26 13.54 2.45
CA THR A 21 -7.55 12.96 2.06
C THR A 21 -8.48 12.65 3.23
N THR A 22 -7.93 12.36 4.41
CA THR A 22 -8.71 11.92 5.58
C THR A 22 -8.64 12.87 6.78
N GLY A 23 -7.72 13.85 6.75
CA GLY A 23 -7.46 14.74 7.89
C GLY A 23 -6.84 14.03 9.11
N ARG A 24 -6.42 12.76 8.98
CA ARG A 24 -5.85 11.97 10.08
C ARG A 24 -4.64 11.16 9.63
N CYS A 25 -3.73 10.90 10.56
CA CYS A 25 -2.70 9.87 10.39
C CYS A 25 -3.37 8.49 10.46
N LEU A 26 -2.97 7.58 9.56
CA LEU A 26 -3.65 6.30 9.38
C LEU A 26 -3.51 5.37 10.60
N SER A 27 -4.59 4.64 10.88
CA SER A 27 -4.57 3.45 11.73
C SER A 27 -4.92 2.21 10.91
N GLU A 28 -4.58 1.01 11.35
CA GLU A 28 -4.90 -0.25 10.65
C GLU A 28 -6.36 -0.35 10.17
N SER A 29 -7.29 0.10 11.03
CA SER A 29 -8.74 0.09 10.80
C SER A 29 -9.19 0.92 9.58
N SER A 30 -8.31 1.78 9.06
CA SER A 30 -8.58 2.67 7.92
C SER A 30 -8.24 2.05 6.55
N VAL A 31 -7.58 0.88 6.50
CA VAL A 31 -7.34 0.17 5.24
C VAL A 31 -8.58 -0.63 4.86
N LYS A 32 -9.47 0.00 4.09
CA LYS A 32 -10.66 -0.64 3.51
C LYS A 32 -10.73 -0.31 2.02
N PRO A 33 -11.45 -1.12 1.21
CA PRO A 33 -11.77 -0.72 -0.14
C PRO A 33 -12.50 0.63 -0.13
N ILE A 34 -12.01 1.57 -0.92
CA ILE A 34 -12.61 2.89 -1.10
C ILE A 34 -13.00 3.01 -2.57
N LYS A 35 -14.22 3.45 -2.85
CA LYS A 35 -14.69 3.65 -4.21
C LYS A 35 -13.88 4.77 -4.87
N VAL A 36 -13.25 4.48 -6.00
CA VAL A 36 -12.60 5.49 -6.84
C VAL A 36 -13.70 6.30 -7.53
N ASN A 37 -13.64 7.63 -7.40
CA ASN A 37 -14.61 8.54 -8.01
C ASN A 37 -13.96 9.33 -9.16
N ILE A 38 -14.11 8.82 -10.39
CA ILE A 38 -13.55 9.44 -11.58
C ILE A 38 -14.40 10.58 -12.16
N SER A 39 -15.58 10.86 -11.59
CA SER A 39 -16.43 11.96 -12.08
C SER A 39 -15.98 13.33 -11.56
N GLU A 40 -15.35 13.36 -10.38
CA GLU A 40 -14.80 14.58 -9.80
C GLU A 40 -13.45 14.93 -10.43
N ARG A 41 -13.30 16.20 -10.83
CA ARG A 41 -12.10 16.71 -11.50
C ARG A 41 -11.35 17.67 -10.57
N GLY A 42 -10.02 17.74 -10.75
CA GLY A 42 -9.14 18.67 -10.03
C GLY A 42 -8.06 17.96 -9.22
N GLY A 43 -7.09 18.72 -8.71
CA GLY A 43 -5.92 18.19 -8.01
C GLY A 43 -6.28 17.41 -6.73
N PHE A 44 -7.23 17.92 -5.93
CA PHE A 44 -7.66 17.24 -4.71
C PHE A 44 -8.35 15.90 -5.01
N ALA A 45 -9.27 15.87 -5.99
CA ALA A 45 -9.95 14.66 -6.43
C ALA A 45 -8.94 13.61 -6.97
N TYR A 46 -7.90 14.06 -7.67
CA TYR A 46 -6.81 13.18 -8.10
C TYR A 46 -6.12 12.49 -6.91
N TYR A 47 -5.71 13.24 -5.90
CA TYR A 47 -5.07 12.67 -4.70
C TYR A 47 -6.02 11.75 -3.92
N GLN A 48 -7.31 12.09 -3.82
CA GLN A 48 -8.31 11.19 -3.24
C GLN A 48 -8.42 9.87 -4.01
N ASN A 49 -8.38 9.92 -5.34
CA ASN A 49 -8.44 8.71 -6.17
C ASN A 49 -7.17 7.86 -6.04
N VAL A 50 -5.97 8.47 -5.98
CA VAL A 50 -4.73 7.74 -5.68
C VAL A 50 -4.82 7.08 -4.30
N PHE A 51 -5.29 7.81 -3.29
CA PHE A 51 -5.46 7.25 -1.94
C PHE A 51 -6.46 6.08 -1.92
N ALA A 52 -7.61 6.25 -2.57
CA ALA A 52 -8.64 5.23 -2.67
C ALA A 52 -8.11 3.97 -3.36
N LEU A 53 -7.29 4.15 -4.40
CA LEU A 53 -6.67 3.05 -5.13
C LEU A 53 -5.63 2.31 -4.29
N VAL A 54 -4.77 3.03 -3.55
CA VAL A 54 -3.81 2.42 -2.63
C VAL A 54 -4.53 1.59 -1.57
N SER A 55 -5.53 2.17 -0.90
CA SER A 55 -6.31 1.49 0.14
C SER A 55 -7.02 0.25 -0.40
N THR A 56 -7.62 0.34 -1.59
CA THR A 56 -8.27 -0.78 -2.27
C THR A 56 -7.28 -1.86 -2.68
N THR A 57 -6.10 -1.48 -3.16
CA THR A 57 -5.04 -2.41 -3.55
C THR A 57 -4.57 -3.20 -2.34
N ILE A 58 -4.25 -2.52 -1.22
CA ILE A 58 -3.83 -3.19 0.02
C ILE A 58 -4.93 -4.15 0.50
N ALA A 59 -6.19 -3.71 0.49
CA ALA A 59 -7.33 -4.53 0.90
C ALA A 59 -7.60 -5.75 0.00
N LYS A 60 -6.99 -5.82 -1.19
CA LYS A 60 -7.09 -6.97 -2.12
C LYS A 60 -5.85 -7.84 -2.14
N LEU A 61 -4.74 -7.40 -1.55
CA LEU A 61 -3.54 -8.23 -1.45
C LEU A 61 -3.85 -9.54 -0.73
N GLU A 62 -3.19 -10.60 -1.20
CA GLU A 62 -3.21 -11.89 -0.53
C GLU A 62 -2.74 -11.75 0.91
N ASN A 63 -3.39 -12.49 1.81
CA ASN A 63 -3.02 -12.52 3.22
C ASN A 63 -3.21 -13.91 3.81
N THR A 64 -2.47 -14.87 3.26
CA THR A 64 -2.42 -16.24 3.74
C THR A 64 -1.18 -16.44 4.61
N ALA A 65 -1.09 -17.55 5.34
CA ALA A 65 0.13 -17.89 6.08
C ALA A 65 1.35 -18.01 5.16
N VAL A 66 1.16 -18.44 3.92
CA VAL A 66 2.22 -18.58 2.90
C VAL A 66 2.57 -17.23 2.25
N HIS A 67 1.57 -16.38 2.05
CA HIS A 67 1.71 -15.07 1.43
C HIS A 67 1.05 -13.99 2.31
N PRO A 68 1.73 -13.55 3.40
CA PRO A 68 1.19 -12.55 4.32
C PRO A 68 1.35 -11.12 3.78
N TYR A 69 1.12 -10.89 2.49
CA TYR A 69 1.49 -9.65 1.81
C TYR A 69 0.75 -8.44 2.33
N ARG A 70 -0.56 -8.56 2.59
CA ARG A 70 -1.33 -7.47 3.20
C ARG A 70 -0.78 -7.11 4.57
N THR A 71 -0.58 -8.10 5.45
CA THR A 71 -0.01 -7.88 6.78
C THR A 71 1.35 -7.20 6.69
N LEU A 72 2.24 -7.66 5.80
CA LEU A 72 3.55 -7.07 5.58
C LEU A 72 3.47 -5.59 5.15
N ILE A 73 2.57 -5.26 4.23
CA ILE A 73 2.41 -3.86 3.78
C ILE A 73 1.92 -2.97 4.91
N ILE A 74 0.89 -3.41 5.63
CA ILE A 74 0.29 -2.65 6.72
C ILE A 74 1.30 -2.45 7.87
N GLU A 75 1.86 -3.54 8.39
CA GLU A 75 2.73 -3.48 9.56
C GLU A 75 4.03 -2.75 9.26
N ARG A 76 4.71 -3.14 8.18
CA ARG A 76 6.05 -2.60 7.93
C ARG A 76 6.02 -1.18 7.38
N TYR A 77 5.10 -0.89 6.46
CA TYR A 77 5.17 0.32 5.66
C TYR A 77 4.14 1.38 6.06
N ILE A 78 3.01 0.99 6.66
CA ILE A 78 1.99 1.95 7.14
C ILE A 78 2.18 2.24 8.62
N LYS A 79 2.31 1.21 9.46
CA LYS A 79 2.50 1.35 10.92
C LYS A 79 3.95 1.57 11.32
N HIS A 80 4.89 1.32 10.41
CA HIS A 80 6.33 1.36 10.69
C HIS A 80 6.78 0.42 11.82
N THR A 81 6.09 -0.71 11.99
CA THR A 81 6.45 -1.78 12.93
C THR A 81 7.88 -2.26 12.63
N ARG A 82 8.65 -2.56 13.69
CA ARG A 82 10.04 -2.99 13.56
C ARG A 82 10.09 -4.36 12.91
N LEU A 83 11.15 -4.62 12.14
CA LEU A 83 11.27 -5.86 11.37
C LEU A 83 11.16 -7.11 12.25
N LYS A 84 11.86 -7.13 13.39
CA LYS A 84 11.79 -8.24 14.38
C LYS A 84 10.37 -8.54 14.89
N ASP A 85 9.53 -7.51 15.01
CA ASP A 85 8.17 -7.68 15.53
C ASP A 85 7.25 -8.21 14.41
N VAL A 86 7.52 -7.81 13.16
CA VAL A 86 6.86 -8.36 11.97
C VAL A 86 7.24 -9.83 11.75
N GLU A 87 8.51 -10.19 11.95
CA GLU A 87 8.99 -11.58 11.88
C GLU A 87 8.22 -12.48 12.85
N LEU A 88 8.08 -12.04 14.09
CA LEU A 88 7.29 -12.74 15.11
C LEU A 88 5.82 -12.88 14.70
N LEU A 89 5.23 -11.82 14.13
CA LEU A 89 3.83 -11.82 13.72
C LEU A 89 3.54 -12.82 12.60
N ILE A 90 4.44 -12.96 11.63
CA ILE A 90 4.23 -13.83 10.47
C ILE A 90 4.91 -15.21 10.59
N GLY A 91 5.69 -15.43 11.65
CA GLY A 91 6.34 -16.71 11.93
C GLY A 91 7.52 -17.06 11.01
N TYR A 92 8.16 -16.07 10.38
CA TYR A 92 9.30 -16.28 9.48
C TYR A 92 10.60 -15.71 10.02
N SER A 93 11.73 -16.32 9.65
CA SER A 93 13.07 -15.78 9.93
C SER A 93 13.29 -14.45 9.21
N GLU A 94 14.23 -13.63 9.68
CA GLU A 94 14.59 -12.33 9.09
C GLU A 94 14.80 -12.40 7.57
N ARG A 95 15.57 -13.39 7.10
CA ARG A 95 15.86 -13.58 5.67
C ARG A 95 14.58 -13.84 4.87
N THR A 96 13.74 -14.76 5.34
CA THR A 96 12.49 -15.12 4.66
C THR A 96 11.51 -13.94 4.69
N THR A 97 11.42 -13.24 5.81
CA THR A 97 10.62 -12.02 5.96
C THR A 97 11.06 -10.95 4.97
N CYS A 98 12.37 -10.75 4.78
CA CYS A 98 12.91 -9.81 3.78
C CYS A 98 12.52 -10.18 2.34
N ILE A 99 12.55 -11.46 2.00
CA ILE A 99 12.11 -11.95 0.68
C ILE A 99 10.61 -11.68 0.51
N LYS A 100 9.79 -12.10 1.47
CA LYS A 100 8.33 -11.90 1.44
C LYS A 100 7.93 -10.44 1.40
N MET A 101 8.67 -9.53 2.04
CA MET A 101 8.42 -8.09 1.95
C MET A 101 8.65 -7.55 0.53
N ASN A 102 9.72 -7.98 -0.14
CA ASN A 102 9.98 -7.56 -1.50
C ASN A 102 8.92 -8.13 -2.46
N GLU A 103 8.51 -9.39 -2.28
CA GLU A 103 7.38 -9.99 -3.00
C GLU A 103 6.09 -9.20 -2.79
N ALA A 104 5.77 -8.85 -1.55
CA ALA A 104 4.58 -8.05 -1.20
C ALA A 104 4.58 -6.68 -1.89
N LEU A 105 5.72 -5.99 -1.92
CA LEU A 105 5.85 -4.69 -2.61
C LEU A 105 5.65 -4.83 -4.11
N LEU A 106 6.23 -5.85 -4.73
CA LEU A 106 6.06 -6.10 -6.17
C LEU A 106 4.60 -6.47 -6.49
N CYS A 107 3.99 -7.33 -5.68
CA CYS A 107 2.57 -7.69 -5.83
C CYS A 107 1.68 -6.45 -5.69
N PHE A 108 1.93 -5.60 -4.69
CA PHE A 108 1.24 -4.33 -4.49
C PHE A 108 1.34 -3.42 -5.71
N ALA A 109 2.54 -3.16 -6.22
CA ALA A 109 2.69 -2.22 -7.32
C ALA A 109 2.11 -2.76 -8.64
N ASN A 110 2.15 -4.08 -8.88
CA ASN A 110 1.52 -4.69 -10.05
C ASN A 110 0.00 -4.54 -9.99
N GLU A 111 -0.60 -4.87 -8.84
CA GLU A 111 -2.05 -4.77 -8.66
C GLU A 111 -2.51 -3.30 -8.65
N TYR A 112 -1.72 -2.40 -8.05
CA TYR A 112 -1.97 -0.97 -8.11
C TYR A 112 -1.99 -0.47 -9.55
N ASN A 113 -0.93 -0.74 -10.34
CA ASN A 113 -0.82 -0.27 -11.73
C ASN A 113 -1.97 -0.80 -12.58
N LYS A 114 -2.33 -2.09 -12.43
CA LYS A 114 -3.49 -2.69 -13.11
C LYS A 114 -4.80 -1.96 -12.79
N GLN A 115 -5.03 -1.61 -11.52
CA GLN A 115 -6.22 -0.84 -11.16
C GLN A 115 -6.13 0.62 -11.61
N ALA A 116 -4.93 1.21 -11.62
CA ALA A 116 -4.70 2.57 -12.10
C ALA A 116 -5.01 2.70 -13.60
N ASP A 117 -4.68 1.67 -14.39
CA ASP A 117 -5.06 1.58 -15.81
C ASP A 117 -6.59 1.49 -15.97
N LYS A 118 -7.26 0.67 -15.14
CA LYS A 118 -8.72 0.56 -15.14
C LYS A 118 -9.43 1.90 -14.89
N TYR A 119 -8.86 2.76 -14.04
CA TYR A 119 -9.44 4.06 -13.69
C TYR A 119 -8.78 5.24 -14.43
N ASN A 120 -7.89 4.97 -15.38
CA ASN A 120 -7.13 5.97 -16.15
C ASN A 120 -6.45 7.04 -15.27
N LEU A 121 -5.88 6.63 -14.13
CA LEU A 121 -5.05 7.51 -13.32
C LEU A 121 -3.68 7.67 -13.98
N GLU A 122 -2.90 8.70 -13.64
CA GLU A 122 -1.56 8.90 -14.21
C GLU A 122 -0.44 8.32 -13.32
N PHE A 123 -0.59 8.35 -12.00
CA PHE A 123 0.41 7.82 -11.08
C PHE A 123 0.65 6.32 -11.30
N ARG A 124 1.91 5.92 -11.52
CA ARG A 124 2.35 4.53 -11.68
C ARG A 124 3.63 4.28 -10.90
N PHE A 125 3.77 3.05 -10.41
CA PHE A 125 5.06 2.54 -9.94
C PHE A 125 5.86 1.97 -11.11
N GLN A 126 7.15 2.31 -11.22
CA GLN A 126 8.04 1.91 -12.33
C GLN A 126 9.03 0.82 -11.90
#